data_AF-A0A0J9SEP5-F1
#
_entry.id   AF-A0A0J9SEP5-F1
#
_cell.length_a   1.000
_cell.length_b   1.000
_cell.length_c   1.000
_cell.angle_alpha   90.00
_cell.angle_beta   90.00
_cell.angle_gamma   90.00
#
_symmetry.space_group_name_H-M   'P 1'
#
loop_
_entity.id
_entity.type
_entity.pdbx_description
1 polymer ?
#
loop_
_entity_poly.entity_id
_entity_poly.type
_entity_poly.pdbx_seq_one_letter_code
_entity_poly.pdbx_strand_id
1 'polypeptide(L)'
;MGSAEGGDQPGGEAAGNSSSGTADGQAKNQTDDRVENQTDHLDEAGTLLACLANAVDQEDVDKVNSRGEKKTKKEKKKEKREYLKEKRKKNRPEEKKKRKEKKKNELLKALNGLNPSERIQFLSERRALQEERKKKRQQFLMKAYNEGYKICYNCSFLNLMGEKEVSSLAKQVFLGYHYMIKEQLPVQFHFTSLTSGDEFHTQLRDKYALGKWRVHIHSEDYWDVFPRDKIVVLSPDAEEELTEVLDDEVYVISALVDRSVSKNLSFYQASLHNLVTKKLPLEQHNTLANK
;
A
#
# COMPACT_ATOMS: atom_id res chain seq x y z
N MET A 1 13.53 -58.03 -25.75
CA MET A 1 14.07 -58.99 -24.76
C MET A 1 14.36 -58.19 -23.49
N GLY A 2 13.82 -58.46 -22.30
CA GLY A 2 12.52 -59.07 -21.91
C GLY A 2 11.72 -58.02 -21.09
N SER A 3 10.44 -58.17 -20.72
CA SER A 3 9.77 -59.29 -20.03
C SER A 3 10.32 -59.48 -18.60
N ALA A 4 9.53 -59.53 -17.51
CA ALA A 4 8.07 -59.60 -17.35
C ALA A 4 7.63 -58.89 -16.01
N GLU A 5 6.40 -58.37 -15.85
CA GLU A 5 5.21 -58.98 -15.17
C GLU A 5 5.35 -59.21 -13.65
N GLY A 6 4.30 -59.15 -12.79
CA GLY A 6 2.86 -58.83 -12.93
C GLY A 6 2.37 -58.04 -11.69
N GLY A 7 1.13 -57.52 -11.60
CA GLY A 7 -0.12 -58.25 -11.35
C GLY A 7 -0.53 -58.10 -9.86
N ASP A 8 -1.79 -57.98 -9.42
CA ASP A 8 -3.10 -57.93 -10.10
C ASP A 8 -4.15 -57.20 -9.21
N GLN A 9 -5.39 -57.00 -9.68
CA GLN A 9 -6.57 -56.53 -8.92
C GLN A 9 -7.42 -57.76 -8.45
N PRO A 10 -8.78 -57.77 -8.29
CA PRO A 10 -9.80 -56.73 -8.08
C PRO A 10 -10.85 -57.06 -6.97
N GLY A 11 -11.90 -56.21 -6.84
CA GLY A 11 -13.15 -56.50 -6.11
C GLY A 11 -13.51 -55.48 -5.02
N GLY A 12 -14.77 -55.08 -4.80
CA GLY A 12 -16.02 -55.45 -5.48
C GLY A 12 -17.20 -54.51 -5.10
N GLU A 13 -18.36 -54.70 -5.73
CA GLU A 13 -19.56 -53.85 -5.56
C GLU A 13 -20.40 -54.18 -4.32
N ALA A 14 -21.25 -53.24 -3.87
CA ALA A 14 -22.67 -53.50 -3.59
C ALA A 14 -23.44 -52.20 -3.22
N ALA A 15 -24.75 -52.16 -3.53
CA ALA A 15 -25.69 -51.18 -3.00
C ALA A 15 -26.68 -51.85 -2.02
N GLY A 16 -27.29 -51.08 -1.12
CA GLY A 16 -28.26 -51.55 -0.13
C GLY A 16 -29.24 -50.44 0.28
N ASN A 17 -30.46 -50.81 0.70
CA ASN A 17 -31.61 -49.89 0.81
C ASN A 17 -32.47 -50.21 2.06
N SER A 18 -33.42 -49.31 2.40
CA SER A 18 -34.58 -49.50 3.30
C SER A 18 -34.32 -49.63 4.82
N SER A 19 -35.29 -49.48 5.74
CA SER A 19 -36.53 -48.65 5.85
C SER A 19 -37.19 -48.83 7.25
N SER A 20 -38.31 -48.14 7.53
CA SER A 20 -39.23 -48.27 8.70
C SER A 20 -38.68 -47.82 10.08
N GLY A 21 -39.48 -47.41 11.09
CA GLY A 21 -40.93 -47.15 11.22
C GLY A 21 -41.20 -46.28 12.50
N THR A 22 -42.25 -45.44 12.60
CA THR A 22 -43.63 -45.73 13.11
C THR A 22 -43.69 -46.49 14.45
N ALA A 23 -44.50 -46.16 15.48
CA ALA A 23 -45.42 -45.05 15.83
C ALA A 23 -45.68 -45.15 17.38
N ASP A 24 -46.58 -44.47 18.11
CA ASP A 24 -47.68 -43.48 17.92
C ASP A 24 -47.85 -42.68 19.24
N GLY A 25 -48.97 -41.94 19.48
CA GLY A 25 -49.26 -41.36 20.81
C GLY A 25 -50.31 -40.23 20.89
N GLN A 26 -51.61 -40.56 20.82
CA GLN A 26 -52.74 -39.63 21.06
C GLN A 26 -52.93 -39.34 22.57
N ALA A 27 -53.68 -38.36 23.08
CA ALA A 27 -54.70 -37.43 22.51
C ALA A 27 -54.63 -36.06 23.29
N LYS A 28 -55.65 -35.20 23.53
CA LYS A 28 -57.13 -35.21 23.36
C LYS A 28 -57.72 -33.77 23.39
N ASN A 29 -59.02 -33.64 23.12
CA ASN A 29 -59.74 -32.36 23.02
C ASN A 29 -60.09 -31.71 24.38
N GLN A 30 -60.20 -30.38 24.42
CA GLN A 30 -61.51 -29.70 24.56
C GLN A 30 -61.47 -28.24 24.06
N THR A 31 -62.64 -27.67 23.81
CA THR A 31 -62.88 -26.39 23.11
C THR A 31 -63.45 -25.34 24.05
N ASP A 32 -63.13 -24.06 23.84
CA ASP A 32 -64.02 -22.95 24.21
C ASP A 32 -63.76 -21.72 23.31
N ASP A 33 -64.72 -20.80 23.26
CA ASP A 33 -64.82 -19.77 22.21
C ASP A 33 -63.91 -18.54 22.36
N ARG A 34 -63.25 -18.14 21.25
CA ARG A 34 -63.13 -16.72 20.85
C ARG A 34 -62.64 -16.51 19.41
N VAL A 35 -63.33 -15.65 18.67
CA VAL A 35 -62.92 -15.12 17.37
C VAL A 35 -62.61 -13.64 17.53
N GLU A 36 -61.34 -13.24 17.34
CA GLU A 36 -60.90 -11.83 17.28
C GLU A 36 -59.92 -11.64 16.10
N ASN A 37 -59.89 -10.43 15.53
CA ASN A 37 -59.31 -10.13 14.22
C ASN A 37 -57.77 -10.24 14.14
N GLN A 38 -57.27 -10.53 12.94
CA GLN A 38 -55.88 -10.26 12.52
C GLN A 38 -55.84 -9.52 11.17
N THR A 39 -56.48 -8.35 11.08
CA THR A 39 -56.56 -7.54 9.84
C THR A 39 -56.57 -6.03 10.11
N ASP A 40 -55.54 -5.47 10.76
CA ASP A 40 -55.44 -4.01 10.98
C ASP A 40 -54.02 -3.42 10.78
N HIS A 41 -52.94 -4.19 10.97
CA HIS A 41 -51.60 -3.61 11.15
C HIS A 41 -50.88 -3.11 9.88
N LEU A 42 -51.54 -3.08 8.71
CA LEU A 42 -50.96 -2.65 7.43
C LEU A 42 -51.41 -1.27 6.95
N ASP A 43 -52.53 -0.74 7.45
CA ASP A 43 -53.16 0.46 6.87
C ASP A 43 -52.68 1.79 7.48
N GLU A 44 -52.22 1.78 8.74
CA GLU A 44 -51.66 2.97 9.40
C GLU A 44 -50.43 3.52 8.66
N ALA A 45 -49.56 2.63 8.17
CA ALA A 45 -48.35 3.02 7.42
C ALA A 45 -48.69 3.62 6.05
N GLY A 46 -49.70 3.08 5.35
CA GLY A 46 -50.22 3.65 4.12
C GLY A 46 -50.87 5.02 4.35
N THR A 47 -51.65 5.15 5.41
CA THR A 47 -52.31 6.39 5.82
C THR A 47 -51.28 7.48 6.19
N LEU A 48 -50.22 7.14 6.93
CA LEU A 48 -49.13 8.07 7.24
C LEU A 48 -48.40 8.57 5.99
N LEU A 49 -48.10 7.68 5.02
CA LEU A 49 -47.52 8.10 3.74
C LEU A 49 -48.49 8.98 2.93
N ALA A 50 -49.79 8.67 2.90
CA ALA A 50 -50.79 9.46 2.20
C ALA A 50 -50.96 10.86 2.80
N CYS A 51 -50.96 10.99 4.14
CA CYS A 51 -50.98 12.28 4.82
C CYS A 51 -49.70 13.09 4.57
N LEU A 52 -48.53 12.45 4.52
CA LEU A 52 -47.26 13.12 4.20
C LEU A 52 -47.20 13.56 2.72
N ALA A 53 -47.71 12.77 1.78
CA ALA A 53 -47.73 13.12 0.36
C ALA A 53 -48.57 14.37 0.07
N ASN A 54 -49.66 14.58 0.80
CA ASN A 54 -50.53 15.75 0.67
C ASN A 54 -50.02 17.01 1.41
N ALA A 55 -48.86 16.94 2.07
CA ALA A 55 -48.29 18.03 2.87
C ALA A 55 -47.04 18.68 2.24
N VAL A 56 -46.75 18.37 0.97
CA VAL A 56 -45.60 18.92 0.23
C VAL A 56 -46.10 19.73 -0.96
N ASP A 57 -46.04 21.06 -0.86
CA ASP A 57 -46.39 21.95 -1.97
C ASP A 57 -45.48 21.70 -3.18
N GLN A 58 -46.10 21.58 -4.36
CA GLN A 58 -45.39 21.34 -5.63
C GLN A 58 -44.36 22.45 -5.91
N GLU A 59 -44.64 23.70 -5.51
CA GLU A 59 -43.68 24.79 -5.61
C GLU A 59 -42.38 24.56 -4.82
N ASP A 60 -42.44 23.88 -3.67
CA ASP A 60 -41.27 23.64 -2.84
C ASP A 60 -40.42 22.48 -3.38
N VAL A 61 -41.07 21.48 -4.01
CA VAL A 61 -40.38 20.49 -4.86
C VAL A 61 -39.64 21.19 -6.00
N ASP A 62 -40.28 22.15 -6.66
CA ASP A 62 -39.67 22.89 -7.79
C ASP A 62 -38.63 23.93 -7.33
N LYS A 63 -38.73 24.50 -6.12
CA LYS A 63 -37.66 25.30 -5.48
C LYS A 63 -36.45 24.44 -5.10
N VAL A 64 -36.62 23.14 -4.83
CA VAL A 64 -35.50 22.21 -4.65
C VAL A 64 -34.88 21.84 -6.00
N ASN A 65 -35.68 21.46 -6.99
CA ASN A 65 -35.21 21.08 -8.34
C ASN A 65 -34.49 22.24 -9.08
N SER A 66 -35.02 23.46 -8.99
CA SER A 66 -34.41 24.66 -9.60
C SER A 66 -33.11 25.10 -8.91
N ARG A 67 -32.88 24.72 -7.65
CA ARG A 67 -31.63 24.96 -6.91
C ARG A 67 -30.61 23.85 -7.19
N GLY A 68 -30.28 23.67 -8.48
CA GLY A 68 -29.38 22.65 -9.00
C GLY A 68 -28.19 22.34 -8.08
N GLU A 69 -28.00 21.05 -7.81
CA GLU A 69 -27.32 20.51 -6.62
C GLU A 69 -26.11 21.33 -6.14
N LYS A 70 -26.23 21.92 -4.94
CA LYS A 70 -25.16 22.71 -4.31
C LYS A 70 -24.02 21.82 -3.80
N LYS A 71 -23.24 21.25 -4.72
CA LYS A 71 -22.08 20.37 -4.52
C LYS A 71 -21.34 20.64 -3.22
N THR A 72 -21.13 19.61 -2.42
CA THR A 72 -20.57 19.72 -1.07
C THR A 72 -19.13 20.28 -1.09
N LYS A 73 -18.64 20.68 0.09
CA LYS A 73 -17.23 21.04 0.30
C LYS A 73 -16.26 19.89 -0.05
N LYS A 74 -16.75 18.64 -0.10
CA LYS A 74 -16.00 17.42 -0.48
C LYS A 74 -15.92 17.28 -2.01
N GLU A 75 -17.03 17.36 -2.75
CA GLU A 75 -16.99 17.36 -4.23
C GLU A 75 -16.19 18.54 -4.77
N LYS A 76 -16.46 19.78 -4.32
CA LYS A 76 -15.72 20.97 -4.79
C LYS A 76 -14.20 20.84 -4.59
N LYS A 77 -13.77 20.13 -3.54
CA LYS A 77 -12.35 19.81 -3.27
C LYS A 77 -11.83 18.66 -4.16
N LYS A 78 -12.68 17.69 -4.52
CA LYS A 78 -12.38 16.62 -5.50
C LYS A 78 -12.23 17.19 -6.91
N GLU A 79 -13.21 17.93 -7.40
CA GLU A 79 -13.22 18.53 -8.74
C GLU A 79 -12.03 19.48 -8.94
N LYS A 80 -11.73 20.34 -7.95
CA LYS A 80 -10.53 21.20 -8.00
C LYS A 80 -9.23 20.39 -8.05
N ARG A 81 -9.14 19.23 -7.38
CA ARG A 81 -7.98 18.33 -7.46
C ARG A 81 -7.89 17.65 -8.83
N GLU A 82 -9.01 17.25 -9.42
CA GLU A 82 -9.08 16.57 -10.72
C GLU A 82 -8.75 17.54 -11.87
N TYR A 83 -9.32 18.74 -11.88
CA TYR A 83 -8.93 19.83 -12.80
C TYR A 83 -7.42 20.15 -12.69
N LEU A 84 -6.88 20.26 -11.48
CA LEU A 84 -5.43 20.50 -11.29
C LEU A 84 -4.57 19.32 -11.74
N LYS A 85 -5.03 18.07 -11.55
CA LYS A 85 -4.36 16.85 -12.05
C LYS A 85 -4.35 16.82 -13.58
N GLU A 86 -5.46 17.19 -14.22
CA GLU A 86 -5.59 17.23 -15.67
C GLU A 86 -4.78 18.38 -16.30
N LYS A 87 -4.85 19.60 -15.73
CA LYS A 87 -4.02 20.74 -16.15
C LYS A 87 -2.53 20.41 -16.07
N ARG A 88 -2.09 19.76 -14.99
CA ARG A 88 -0.73 19.22 -14.86
C ARG A 88 -0.41 18.15 -15.92
N LYS A 89 -1.36 17.25 -16.24
CA LYS A 89 -1.19 16.23 -17.30
C LYS A 89 -1.02 16.89 -18.68
N LYS A 90 -1.81 17.92 -18.99
CA LYS A 90 -1.78 18.71 -20.24
C LYS A 90 -0.49 19.53 -20.38
N ASN A 91 0.01 20.15 -19.32
CA ASN A 91 1.23 20.98 -19.37
C ASN A 91 2.55 20.17 -19.37
N ARG A 92 2.55 18.95 -18.82
CA ARG A 92 3.75 18.10 -18.66
C ARG A 92 4.59 17.88 -19.94
N PRO A 93 4.03 17.76 -21.17
CA PRO A 93 4.83 17.65 -22.40
C PRO A 93 5.54 18.96 -22.75
N GLU A 94 4.88 20.11 -22.55
CA GLU A 94 5.43 21.43 -22.84
C GLU A 94 6.55 21.80 -21.87
N GLU A 95 6.35 21.55 -20.57
CA GLU A 95 7.39 21.68 -19.53
C GLU A 95 8.62 20.81 -19.86
N LYS A 96 8.41 19.57 -20.33
CA LYS A 96 9.48 18.69 -20.81
C LYS A 96 10.19 19.27 -22.04
N LYS A 97 9.47 19.88 -23.00
CA LYS A 97 10.07 20.54 -24.18
C LYS A 97 10.93 21.73 -23.75
N LYS A 98 10.36 22.68 -23.00
CA LYS A 98 11.06 23.87 -22.47
C LYS A 98 12.31 23.49 -21.65
N ARG A 99 12.25 22.43 -20.83
CA ARG A 99 13.41 21.94 -20.06
C ARG A 99 14.49 21.24 -20.91
N LYS A 100 14.13 20.57 -22.02
CA LYS A 100 15.10 20.05 -23.00
C LYS A 100 15.77 21.19 -23.77
N GLU A 101 14.97 22.16 -24.20
CA GLU A 101 15.38 23.31 -25.00
C GLU A 101 16.33 24.24 -24.23
N LYS A 102 15.99 24.58 -22.97
CA LYS A 102 16.90 25.30 -22.07
C LYS A 102 18.27 24.61 -21.96
N LYS A 103 18.31 23.28 -21.76
CA LYS A 103 19.56 22.49 -21.72
C LYS A 103 20.34 22.47 -23.04
N LYS A 104 19.66 22.48 -24.20
CA LYS A 104 20.30 22.60 -25.51
C LYS A 104 20.94 23.98 -25.66
N ASN A 105 20.23 25.03 -25.27
CA ASN A 105 20.69 26.41 -25.42
C ASN A 105 21.82 26.76 -24.43
N GLU A 106 21.79 26.20 -23.22
CA GLU A 106 22.91 26.23 -22.26
C GLU A 106 24.17 25.57 -22.83
N LEU A 107 24.03 24.39 -23.47
CA LEU A 107 25.15 23.71 -24.14
C LEU A 107 25.67 24.50 -25.34
N LEU A 108 24.79 25.06 -26.19
CA LEU A 108 25.20 25.88 -27.33
C LEU A 108 25.92 27.15 -26.90
N LYS A 109 25.49 27.80 -25.81
CA LYS A 109 26.22 28.94 -25.22
C LYS A 109 27.62 28.54 -24.74
N ALA A 110 27.76 27.41 -24.06
CA ALA A 110 29.06 26.89 -23.60
C ALA A 110 30.00 26.44 -24.72
N LEU A 111 29.48 26.16 -25.92
CA LEU A 111 30.28 25.81 -27.12
C LEU A 111 30.54 27.03 -28.03
N ASN A 112 29.95 28.19 -27.74
CA ASN A 112 30.19 29.42 -28.50
C ASN A 112 31.53 30.04 -28.09
N GLY A 113 32.19 30.76 -29.01
CA GLY A 113 33.57 31.25 -28.83
C GLY A 113 34.65 30.17 -28.93
N LEU A 114 34.39 28.95 -28.44
CA LEU A 114 35.34 27.83 -28.50
C LEU A 114 35.67 27.41 -29.94
N ASN A 115 36.94 27.10 -30.18
CA ASN A 115 37.46 26.55 -31.42
C ASN A 115 37.12 25.04 -31.58
N PRO A 116 37.33 24.42 -32.77
CA PRO A 116 36.96 23.02 -32.99
C PRO A 116 37.63 22.01 -32.05
N SER A 117 38.87 22.24 -31.63
CA SER A 117 39.61 21.37 -30.71
C SER A 117 39.06 21.47 -29.28
N GLU A 118 38.89 22.69 -28.78
CA GLU A 118 38.30 22.98 -27.47
C GLU A 118 36.88 22.41 -27.32
N ARG A 119 36.08 22.46 -28.39
CA ARG A 119 34.74 21.84 -28.43
C ARG A 119 34.79 20.32 -28.27
N ILE A 120 35.77 19.65 -28.89
CA ILE A 120 35.97 18.20 -28.76
C ILE A 120 36.41 17.86 -27.33
N GLN A 121 37.38 18.59 -26.78
CA GLN A 121 37.86 18.42 -25.41
C GLN A 121 36.73 18.61 -24.38
N PHE A 122 36.01 19.73 -24.42
CA PHE A 122 34.88 20.02 -23.53
C PHE A 122 33.80 18.94 -23.58
N LEU A 123 33.48 18.42 -24.77
CA LEU A 123 32.53 17.31 -24.91
C LEU A 123 33.07 15.98 -24.39
N SER A 124 34.38 15.75 -24.44
CA SER A 124 35.06 14.58 -23.87
C SER A 124 35.07 14.63 -22.34
N GLU A 125 35.55 15.72 -21.75
CA GLU A 125 35.55 15.95 -20.29
C GLU A 125 34.13 15.84 -19.71
N ARG A 126 33.14 16.44 -20.39
CA ARG A 126 31.73 16.34 -20.02
C ARG A 126 31.17 14.91 -20.11
N ARG A 127 31.73 14.03 -20.95
CA ARG A 127 31.39 12.59 -20.97
C ARG A 127 32.08 11.87 -19.81
N ALA A 128 33.38 12.08 -19.62
CA ALA A 128 34.17 11.49 -18.53
C ALA A 128 33.55 11.79 -17.15
N LEU A 129 33.23 13.05 -16.85
CA LEU A 129 32.56 13.47 -15.62
C LEU A 129 31.17 12.83 -15.44
N GLN A 130 30.44 12.55 -16.53
CA GLN A 130 29.16 11.82 -16.45
C GLN A 130 29.35 10.33 -16.19
N GLU A 131 30.45 9.73 -16.66
CA GLU A 131 30.77 8.34 -16.42
C GLU A 131 31.33 8.10 -15.01
N GLU A 132 32.23 8.97 -14.56
CA GLU A 132 32.74 9.01 -13.18
C GLU A 132 31.58 9.10 -12.17
N ARG A 133 30.61 9.99 -12.40
CA ARG A 133 29.40 10.11 -11.56
C ARG A 133 28.51 8.86 -11.60
N LYS A 134 28.48 8.10 -12.70
CA LYS A 134 27.79 6.79 -12.74
C LYS A 134 28.56 5.75 -11.93
N LYS A 135 29.89 5.66 -12.12
CA LYS A 135 30.78 4.73 -11.42
C LYS A 135 30.71 4.95 -9.91
N LYS A 136 30.87 6.20 -9.43
CA LYS A 136 30.73 6.56 -8.01
C LYS A 136 29.35 6.17 -7.44
N ARG A 137 28.25 6.44 -8.17
CA ARG A 137 26.90 6.01 -7.74
C ARG A 137 26.74 4.48 -7.71
N GLN A 138 27.33 3.76 -8.65
CA GLN A 138 27.29 2.29 -8.69
C GLN A 138 28.11 1.68 -7.54
N GLN A 139 29.31 2.19 -7.28
CA GLN A 139 30.17 1.80 -6.16
C GLN A 139 29.46 2.05 -4.82
N PHE A 140 28.90 3.25 -4.63
CA PHE A 140 28.09 3.58 -3.46
C PHE A 140 26.90 2.61 -3.29
N LEU A 141 26.14 2.32 -4.36
CA LEU A 141 25.01 1.39 -4.30
C LEU A 141 25.41 -0.06 -4.02
N MET A 142 26.57 -0.51 -4.48
CA MET A 142 27.09 -1.85 -4.14
C MET A 142 27.56 -1.89 -2.68
N LYS A 143 28.25 -0.84 -2.19
CA LYS A 143 28.65 -0.75 -0.78
C LYS A 143 27.42 -0.73 0.14
N ALA A 144 26.45 0.14 -0.14
CA ALA A 144 25.21 0.26 0.64
C ALA A 144 24.39 -1.05 0.66
N TYR A 145 24.49 -1.88 -0.38
CA TYR A 145 23.81 -3.18 -0.50
C TYR A 145 24.50 -4.32 0.27
N ASN A 146 25.82 -4.24 0.46
CA ASN A 146 26.61 -5.26 1.17
C ASN A 146 26.87 -4.91 2.65
N GLU A 147 27.15 -3.63 2.92
CA GLU A 147 27.77 -3.13 4.17
C GLU A 147 26.95 -2.03 4.86
N GLY A 148 25.75 -1.72 4.35
CA GLY A 148 24.90 -0.67 4.91
C GLY A 148 24.10 -1.10 6.15
N TYR A 149 23.65 -0.13 6.94
CA TYR A 149 22.68 -0.33 8.02
C TYR A 149 21.41 -1.01 7.49
N LYS A 150 20.88 -1.99 8.22
CA LYS A 150 19.83 -2.89 7.72
C LYS A 150 18.45 -2.34 8.06
N ILE A 151 17.73 -1.82 7.06
CA ILE A 151 16.31 -1.44 7.19
C ILE A 151 15.44 -2.46 6.45
N CYS A 152 14.51 -3.05 7.17
CA CYS A 152 13.61 -4.09 6.68
C CYS A 152 12.17 -3.55 6.58
N TYR A 153 11.59 -3.56 5.38
CA TYR A 153 10.19 -3.28 5.15
C TYR A 153 9.37 -4.56 5.26
N ASN A 154 8.68 -4.73 6.38
CA ASN A 154 7.78 -5.87 6.61
C ASN A 154 6.49 -5.72 5.78
N CYS A 155 6.28 -6.57 4.78
CA CYS A 155 5.12 -6.54 3.89
C CYS A 155 3.94 -7.45 4.33
N SER A 156 3.97 -8.06 5.52
CA SER A 156 2.87 -8.94 5.98
C SER A 156 1.48 -8.28 6.01
N PHE A 157 1.44 -6.94 6.04
CA PHE A 157 0.22 -6.13 6.13
C PHE A 157 -0.30 -5.59 4.78
N LEU A 158 0.25 -5.99 3.63
CA LEU A 158 -0.17 -5.48 2.32
C LEU A 158 -1.68 -5.63 2.05
N ASN A 159 -2.27 -6.74 2.50
CA ASN A 159 -3.70 -7.05 2.34
C ASN A 159 -4.65 -6.12 3.13
N LEU A 160 -4.13 -5.29 4.05
CA LEU A 160 -4.92 -4.32 4.81
C LEU A 160 -5.10 -2.97 4.08
N MET A 161 -4.43 -2.78 2.93
CA MET A 161 -4.42 -1.52 2.18
C MET A 161 -5.19 -1.60 0.86
N GLY A 162 -5.92 -0.52 0.53
CA GLY A 162 -6.43 -0.34 -0.82
C GLY A 162 -5.34 0.10 -1.82
N GLU A 163 -5.60 -0.03 -3.12
CA GLU A 163 -4.73 0.37 -4.24
C GLU A 163 -4.09 1.77 -4.08
N LYS A 164 -4.81 2.71 -3.46
CA LYS A 164 -4.37 4.09 -3.19
C LYS A 164 -3.36 4.19 -2.04
N GLU A 165 -3.46 3.33 -1.04
CA GLU A 165 -2.55 3.23 0.10
C GLU A 165 -1.28 2.49 -0.31
N VAL A 166 -1.41 1.37 -1.02
CA VAL A 166 -0.28 0.68 -1.68
C VAL A 166 0.47 1.63 -2.63
N SER A 167 -0.26 2.45 -3.42
CA SER A 167 0.35 3.47 -4.28
C SER A 167 0.97 4.65 -3.52
N SER A 168 0.62 4.85 -2.25
CA SER A 168 1.28 5.81 -1.37
C SER A 168 2.56 5.20 -0.76
N LEU A 169 2.49 3.96 -0.29
CA LEU A 169 3.62 3.20 0.25
C LEU A 169 4.75 3.05 -0.78
N ALA A 170 4.43 2.59 -1.99
CA ALA A 170 5.38 2.47 -3.09
C ALA A 170 6.07 3.81 -3.43
N LYS A 171 5.35 4.93 -3.23
CA LYS A 171 5.92 6.28 -3.37
C LYS A 171 6.82 6.66 -2.18
N GLN A 172 6.44 6.34 -0.94
CA GLN A 172 7.23 6.63 0.27
C GLN A 172 8.55 5.86 0.23
N VAL A 173 8.51 4.55 -0.05
CA VAL A 173 9.70 3.69 -0.22
C VAL A 173 10.60 4.19 -1.36
N PHE A 174 10.02 4.58 -2.51
CA PHE A 174 10.76 5.24 -3.59
C PHE A 174 11.47 6.53 -3.14
N LEU A 175 10.81 7.36 -2.33
CA LEU A 175 11.41 8.60 -1.80
C LEU A 175 12.54 8.29 -0.81
N GLY A 176 12.36 7.32 0.10
CA GLY A 176 13.40 6.88 1.03
C GLY A 176 14.65 6.38 0.30
N TYR A 177 14.48 5.47 -0.67
CA TYR A 177 15.58 4.96 -1.48
C TYR A 177 16.28 6.06 -2.31
N HIS A 178 15.54 7.07 -2.78
CA HIS A 178 16.14 8.22 -3.48
C HIS A 178 16.80 9.23 -2.54
N TYR A 179 16.34 9.36 -1.31
CA TYR A 179 16.97 10.17 -0.26
C TYR A 179 18.30 9.55 0.17
N MET A 180 18.31 8.24 0.45
CA MET A 180 19.52 7.43 0.69
C MET A 180 20.59 7.68 -0.39
N ILE A 181 20.21 7.63 -1.67
CA ILE A 181 21.11 7.90 -2.80
C ILE A 181 21.54 9.37 -2.86
N LYS A 182 20.66 10.32 -2.50
CA LYS A 182 20.97 11.75 -2.56
C LYS A 182 22.00 12.16 -1.50
N GLU A 183 21.79 11.74 -0.25
CA GLU A 183 22.65 12.12 0.88
C GLU A 183 23.80 11.14 1.13
N GLN A 184 23.94 10.10 0.29
CA GLN A 184 25.01 9.08 0.35
C GLN A 184 25.01 8.27 1.67
N LEU A 185 23.83 7.90 2.18
CA LEU A 185 23.67 7.10 3.40
C LEU A 185 23.87 5.60 3.10
N PRO A 186 24.79 4.88 3.76
CA PRO A 186 24.99 3.45 3.51
C PRO A 186 23.88 2.63 4.19
N VAL A 187 22.79 2.35 3.46
CA VAL A 187 21.61 1.63 3.99
C VAL A 187 21.21 0.49 3.07
N GLN A 188 21.12 -0.72 3.63
CA GLN A 188 20.52 -1.88 2.98
C GLN A 188 19.00 -1.79 3.08
N PHE A 189 18.32 -1.86 1.94
CA PHE A 189 16.87 -1.96 1.86
C PHE A 189 16.50 -3.44 1.70
N HIS A 190 15.85 -4.00 2.71
CA HIS A 190 15.26 -5.34 2.67
C HIS A 190 13.73 -5.24 2.60
N PHE A 191 13.10 -6.18 1.91
CA PHE A 191 11.65 -6.39 1.93
C PHE A 191 11.40 -7.84 2.33
N THR A 192 10.55 -8.08 3.32
CA THR A 192 10.18 -9.43 3.79
C THR A 192 8.69 -9.64 3.64
N SER A 193 8.23 -10.88 3.60
CA SER A 193 6.83 -11.21 3.36
C SER A 193 6.33 -10.66 2.00
N LEU A 194 7.22 -10.57 0.98
CA LEU A 194 6.95 -9.91 -0.30
C LEU A 194 7.18 -10.85 -1.49
N THR A 195 6.11 -11.11 -2.25
CA THR A 195 6.12 -11.99 -3.42
C THR A 195 6.01 -11.19 -4.72
N SER A 196 6.51 -11.76 -5.83
CA SER A 196 6.50 -11.08 -7.13
C SER A 196 5.11 -10.71 -7.67
N GLY A 197 4.06 -11.41 -7.20
CA GLY A 197 2.66 -11.18 -7.57
C GLY A 197 1.99 -10.02 -6.83
N ASP A 198 2.57 -9.51 -5.73
CA ASP A 198 1.94 -8.46 -4.92
C ASP A 198 1.79 -7.14 -5.68
N GLU A 199 0.66 -6.48 -5.50
CA GLU A 199 0.40 -5.17 -6.11
C GLU A 199 1.47 -4.14 -5.69
N PHE A 200 1.98 -4.21 -4.46
CA PHE A 200 3.09 -3.36 -4.02
C PHE A 200 4.38 -3.58 -4.83
N HIS A 201 4.78 -4.85 -5.02
CA HIS A 201 5.94 -5.20 -5.85
C HIS A 201 5.73 -4.77 -7.30
N THR A 202 4.54 -5.04 -7.86
CA THR A 202 4.13 -4.62 -9.21
C THR A 202 4.20 -3.09 -9.37
N GLN A 203 3.71 -2.32 -8.41
CA GLN A 203 3.79 -0.86 -8.46
C GLN A 203 5.23 -0.33 -8.33
N LEU A 204 6.08 -0.93 -7.48
CA LEU A 204 7.50 -0.58 -7.39
C LEU A 204 8.23 -0.89 -8.70
N ARG A 205 7.98 -2.05 -9.30
CA ARG A 205 8.52 -2.46 -10.60
C ARG A 205 8.12 -1.47 -11.70
N ASP A 206 6.84 -1.22 -11.90
CA ASP A 206 6.33 -0.57 -13.11
C ASP A 206 6.29 0.96 -12.99
N LYS A 207 6.02 1.51 -11.81
CA LYS A 207 5.96 2.97 -11.58
C LYS A 207 7.33 3.55 -11.21
N TYR A 208 8.21 2.75 -10.60
CA TYR A 208 9.46 3.22 -9.99
C TYR A 208 10.74 2.44 -10.40
N ALA A 209 10.62 1.46 -11.32
CA ALA A 209 11.72 0.68 -11.89
C ALA A 209 12.58 -0.08 -10.87
N LEU A 210 11.94 -0.81 -9.95
CA LEU A 210 12.57 -1.64 -8.90
C LEU A 210 13.74 -2.50 -9.39
N GLY A 211 13.64 -3.12 -10.59
CA GLY A 211 14.71 -3.90 -11.22
C GLY A 211 15.99 -3.11 -11.61
N LYS A 212 16.10 -1.84 -11.22
CA LYS A 212 17.33 -1.01 -11.31
C LYS A 212 17.86 -0.58 -9.95
N TRP A 213 17.24 -1.04 -8.87
CA TRP A 213 17.65 -0.76 -7.49
C TRP A 213 18.62 -1.86 -7.00
N ARG A 214 19.29 -1.62 -5.88
CA ARG A 214 20.01 -2.64 -5.12
C ARG A 214 19.31 -2.80 -3.78
N VAL A 215 18.49 -3.84 -3.68
CA VAL A 215 17.63 -4.16 -2.54
C VAL A 215 17.55 -5.68 -2.41
N HIS A 216 17.29 -6.17 -1.20
CA HIS A 216 17.01 -7.58 -0.93
C HIS A 216 15.49 -7.77 -0.86
N ILE A 217 14.98 -8.89 -1.38
CA ILE A 217 13.55 -9.22 -1.37
C ILE A 217 13.42 -10.68 -0.94
N HIS A 218 12.62 -10.92 0.09
CA HIS A 218 12.36 -12.21 0.70
C HIS A 218 10.85 -12.47 0.72
N SER A 219 10.46 -13.69 0.39
CA SER A 219 9.09 -14.20 0.52
C SER A 219 8.72 -14.50 1.97
N GLU A 220 9.73 -14.82 2.77
CA GLU A 220 9.72 -15.23 4.16
C GLU A 220 9.58 -14.03 5.10
N ASP A 221 9.09 -14.26 6.32
CA ASP A 221 8.94 -13.23 7.35
C ASP A 221 10.28 -12.87 8.01
N TYR A 222 10.40 -11.64 8.50
CA TYR A 222 11.66 -11.07 8.99
C TYR A 222 12.28 -11.81 10.18
N TRP A 223 11.49 -12.49 11.00
CA TRP A 223 11.96 -13.28 12.14
C TRP A 223 12.54 -14.66 11.76
N ASP A 224 12.42 -15.05 10.48
CA ASP A 224 13.05 -16.25 9.92
C ASP A 224 14.17 -15.89 8.91
N VAL A 225 14.19 -14.65 8.39
CA VAL A 225 15.27 -14.11 7.54
C VAL A 225 16.47 -13.61 8.35
N PHE A 226 16.26 -13.08 9.57
CA PHE A 226 17.32 -12.47 10.39
C PHE A 226 17.47 -13.13 11.78
N PRO A 227 18.66 -13.10 12.40
CA PRO A 227 18.84 -13.50 13.79
C PRO A 227 17.94 -12.69 14.73
N ARG A 228 17.12 -13.35 15.54
CA ARG A 228 16.05 -12.70 16.31
C ARG A 228 16.56 -11.74 17.39
N ASP A 229 17.76 -12.00 17.90
CA ASP A 229 18.52 -11.12 18.82
C ASP A 229 19.01 -9.82 18.16
N LYS A 230 18.95 -9.72 16.83
CA LYS A 230 19.31 -8.52 16.04
C LYS A 230 18.11 -7.79 15.47
N ILE A 231 16.88 -8.22 15.75
CA ILE A 231 15.66 -7.59 15.20
C ILE A 231 15.12 -6.55 16.18
N VAL A 232 15.07 -5.29 15.74
CA VAL A 232 14.40 -4.19 16.43
C VAL A 232 13.22 -3.71 15.59
N VAL A 233 12.00 -3.97 16.05
CA VAL A 233 10.78 -3.56 15.36
C VAL A 233 10.40 -2.13 15.77
N LEU A 234 10.34 -1.24 14.79
CA LEU A 234 9.98 0.15 15.01
C LEU A 234 8.46 0.31 15.03
N SER A 235 7.92 0.69 16.19
CA SER A 235 6.48 0.84 16.43
C SER A 235 6.20 2.10 17.26
N PRO A 236 5.19 2.92 16.91
CA PRO A 236 4.82 4.09 17.71
C PRO A 236 4.18 3.73 19.05
N ASP A 237 3.69 2.50 19.20
CA ASP A 237 3.02 2.01 20.41
C ASP A 237 3.97 1.28 21.37
N ALA A 238 5.29 1.25 21.08
CA ALA A 238 6.31 0.66 21.95
C ALA A 238 6.71 1.59 23.11
N GLU A 239 7.10 1.00 24.25
CA GLU A 239 7.44 1.75 25.47
C GLU A 239 8.84 2.42 25.40
N GLU A 240 9.87 1.67 24.98
CA GLU A 240 11.26 2.16 24.91
C GLU A 240 11.52 3.05 23.68
N GLU A 241 12.34 4.10 23.85
CA GLU A 241 12.80 4.93 22.73
C GLU A 241 14.07 4.37 22.06
N LEU A 242 14.17 4.51 20.73
CA LEU A 242 15.38 4.24 19.96
C LEU A 242 16.38 5.39 20.16
N THR A 243 17.26 5.23 21.16
CA THR A 243 18.32 6.19 21.51
C THR A 243 19.51 6.19 20.55
N GLU A 244 19.85 5.04 19.98
CA GLU A 244 21.00 4.83 19.11
C GLU A 244 20.69 3.87 17.95
N VAL A 245 21.59 3.81 16.97
CA VAL A 245 21.48 2.97 15.76
C VAL A 245 22.78 2.20 15.58
N LEU A 246 22.71 0.88 15.76
CA LEU A 246 23.80 -0.07 15.64
C LEU A 246 23.89 -0.64 14.22
N ASP A 247 25.07 -1.13 13.83
CA ASP A 247 25.34 -1.66 12.48
C ASP A 247 25.10 -3.18 12.35
N ASP A 248 25.11 -3.92 13.47
CA ASP A 248 24.79 -5.35 13.53
C ASP A 248 23.28 -5.64 13.60
N GLU A 249 22.48 -4.74 14.17
CA GLU A 249 21.00 -4.79 14.22
C GLU A 249 20.29 -4.67 12.85
N VAL A 250 18.99 -4.97 12.86
CA VAL A 250 18.02 -4.86 11.74
C VAL A 250 16.80 -4.08 12.22
N TYR A 251 16.56 -2.92 11.62
CA TYR A 251 15.43 -2.06 11.95
C TYR A 251 14.22 -2.36 11.07
N VAL A 252 13.19 -2.97 11.65
CA VAL A 252 11.99 -3.38 10.91
C VAL A 252 10.95 -2.26 10.95
N ILE A 253 10.59 -1.76 9.78
CA ILE A 253 9.51 -0.79 9.55
C ILE A 253 8.35 -1.55 8.91
N SER A 254 7.14 -1.40 9.46
CA SER A 254 5.95 -1.98 8.83
C SER A 254 5.64 -1.26 7.51
N ALA A 255 5.54 -2.02 6.42
CA ALA A 255 5.24 -1.51 5.09
C ALA A 255 3.73 -1.28 4.95
N LEU A 256 3.21 -0.30 5.70
CA LEU A 256 1.80 0.02 5.86
C LEU A 256 1.56 1.53 5.65
N VAL A 257 0.43 1.87 5.04
CA VAL A 257 -0.12 3.23 4.99
C VAL A 257 -1.60 3.13 5.32
N ASP A 258 -1.99 3.66 6.47
CA ASP A 258 -3.37 3.71 6.93
C ASP A 258 -4.02 5.09 6.68
N ARG A 259 -5.36 5.12 6.80
CA ARG A 259 -6.16 6.36 6.85
C ARG A 259 -6.70 6.68 8.25
N SER A 260 -6.47 5.76 9.19
CA SER A 260 -6.94 5.76 10.58
C SER A 260 -6.04 4.82 11.37
N VAL A 261 -5.43 5.32 12.44
CA VAL A 261 -4.28 4.67 13.11
C VAL A 261 -4.53 3.20 13.47
N SER A 262 -3.82 2.29 12.81
CA SER A 262 -3.79 0.85 13.14
C SER A 262 -2.92 0.57 14.37
N LYS A 263 -3.38 1.06 15.53
CA LYS A 263 -2.69 0.91 16.82
C LYS A 263 -2.28 -0.53 17.12
N ASN A 264 -1.10 -0.67 17.71
CA ASN A 264 -0.50 -1.89 18.24
C ASN A 264 -0.25 -2.99 17.19
N LEU A 265 -0.55 -2.79 15.90
CA LEU A 265 -0.51 -3.86 14.89
C LEU A 265 0.91 -4.44 14.71
N SER A 266 1.92 -3.57 14.59
CA SER A 266 3.32 -4.00 14.47
C SER A 266 3.92 -4.42 15.82
N PHE A 267 3.48 -3.78 16.91
CA PHE A 267 3.89 -4.10 18.27
C PHE A 267 3.45 -5.52 18.66
N TYR A 268 2.15 -5.85 18.55
CA TYR A 268 1.63 -7.18 18.87
C TYR A 268 2.23 -8.28 17.99
N GLN A 269 2.48 -8.03 16.70
CA GLN A 269 3.18 -9.01 15.85
C GLN A 269 4.59 -9.28 16.42
N ALA A 270 5.36 -8.25 16.74
CA ALA A 270 6.69 -8.40 17.34
C ALA A 270 6.64 -9.11 18.70
N SER A 271 5.66 -8.77 19.56
CA SER A 271 5.47 -9.41 20.88
C SER A 271 5.18 -10.90 20.76
N LEU A 272 4.34 -11.33 19.80
CA LEU A 272 4.04 -12.75 19.57
C LEU A 272 5.27 -13.57 19.18
N HIS A 273 6.27 -12.95 18.57
CA HIS A 273 7.56 -13.57 18.22
C HIS A 273 8.68 -13.29 19.24
N ASN A 274 8.37 -12.62 20.36
CA ASN A 274 9.30 -12.21 21.43
C ASN A 274 10.46 -11.33 20.92
N LEU A 275 10.17 -10.38 20.03
CA LEU A 275 11.15 -9.48 19.41
C LEU A 275 11.20 -8.13 20.11
N VAL A 276 12.35 -7.47 20.09
CA VAL A 276 12.53 -6.13 20.67
C VAL A 276 11.71 -5.10 19.87
N THR A 277 10.99 -4.23 20.57
CA THR A 277 10.24 -3.12 19.96
C THR A 277 10.70 -1.78 20.52
N LYS A 278 10.91 -0.77 19.67
CA LYS A 278 11.27 0.59 20.09
C LYS A 278 10.48 1.64 19.30
N LYS A 279 10.09 2.75 19.96
CA LYS A 279 9.52 3.93 19.31
C LYS A 279 10.62 4.92 18.90
N LEU A 280 10.36 5.76 17.92
CA LEU A 280 11.29 6.85 17.58
C LEU A 280 11.17 8.00 18.60
N PRO A 281 12.26 8.66 19.02
CA PRO A 281 12.27 9.73 20.02
C PRO A 281 11.71 11.06 19.48
N LEU A 282 10.43 11.06 19.09
CA LEU A 282 9.77 12.17 18.41
C LEU A 282 9.15 13.19 19.37
N GLU A 283 8.84 12.79 20.60
CA GLU A 283 8.21 13.65 21.61
C GLU A 283 9.13 14.82 21.98
N GLN A 284 10.43 14.57 22.10
CA GLN A 284 11.46 15.55 22.45
C GLN A 284 11.58 16.70 21.44
N HIS A 285 11.21 16.48 20.16
CA HIS A 285 11.35 17.48 19.10
C HIS A 285 10.10 18.33 18.84
N ASN A 286 8.90 17.90 19.26
CA ASN A 286 7.66 18.63 19.01
C ASN A 286 7.56 19.97 19.77
N THR A 287 8.33 20.13 20.85
CA THR A 287 8.34 21.36 21.68
C THR A 287 9.00 22.56 20.99
N LEU A 288 9.82 22.33 19.96
CA LEU A 288 10.53 23.39 19.22
C LEU A 288 9.73 23.95 18.03
N ALA A 289 8.62 23.31 17.64
CA ALA A 289 7.76 23.74 16.53
C ALA A 289 6.60 24.68 16.96
N ASN A 290 6.52 25.01 18.26
CA ASN A 290 5.43 25.79 18.87
C ASN A 290 5.94 27.01 19.65
N LYS A 291 7.01 27.65 19.16
CA LYS A 291 7.54 28.94 19.61
C LYS A 291 7.82 29.84 18.42
#